data_AF-A0A4P7RTG2-F1
#
_entry.id   AF-A0A4P7RTG2-F1
#
_cell.length_a   1.000
_cell.length_b   1.000
_cell.length_c   1.000
_cell.angle_alpha   90.00
_cell.angle_beta   90.00
_cell.angle_gamma   90.00
#
_symmetry.space_group_name_H-M   'P 1'
#
loop_
_entity.id
_entity.type
_entity.pdbx_description
1 polymer ?
#
loop_
_entity_poly.entity_id
_entity_poly.type
_entity_poly.pdbx_seq_one_letter_code
_entity_poly.pdbx_strand_id
1 'polypeptide(L)'
;MKFSPAASGQKDSDCDCLPRPETSANASALTPFLLRYRDAWFGMEKRVAFEAEDVAAALAMMEREPIGEWAELSSGDEVICRRGYEPGGAADYWVVD
;
A
#
# COMPACT_ATOMS: atom_id res chain seq x y z
N MET A 1 -30.33 32.25 50.96
CA MET A 1 -30.46 33.01 49.69
C MET A 1 -31.13 32.09 48.67
N LYS A 2 -32.16 32.59 47.98
CA LYS A 2 -33.09 31.86 47.13
C LYS A 2 -32.84 32.31 45.69
N PHE A 3 -32.53 31.40 44.77
CA PHE A 3 -32.51 31.70 43.34
C PHE A 3 -33.26 30.60 42.58
N SER A 4 -34.36 31.01 41.95
CA SER A 4 -35.11 30.26 40.94
C SER A 4 -34.50 30.53 39.55
N PRO A 5 -34.75 29.66 38.55
CA PRO A 5 -34.03 29.65 37.28
C PRO A 5 -34.64 30.63 36.27
N ALA A 6 -33.80 31.21 35.41
CA ALA A 6 -34.23 31.96 34.23
C ALA A 6 -34.13 31.05 32.99
N ALA A 7 -35.19 31.05 32.21
CA ALA A 7 -35.37 30.29 30.99
C ALA A 7 -34.85 31.02 29.74
N SER A 8 -34.73 30.22 28.67
CA SER A 8 -34.91 30.57 27.26
C SER A 8 -33.72 31.06 26.44
N GLY A 9 -33.40 30.27 25.42
CA GLY A 9 -32.46 30.59 24.35
C GLY A 9 -32.27 29.43 23.37
N GLN A 10 -33.36 29.00 22.75
CA GLN A 10 -33.39 27.98 21.69
C GLN A 10 -32.69 28.49 20.42
N LYS A 11 -31.79 27.70 19.83
CA LYS A 11 -31.50 27.75 18.40
C LYS A 11 -30.98 26.40 17.91
N ASP A 12 -31.75 25.84 16.99
CA ASP A 12 -31.48 24.65 16.20
C ASP A 12 -30.04 24.65 15.66
N SER A 13 -29.34 23.56 15.90
CA SER A 13 -28.27 23.09 15.01
C SER A 13 -28.44 21.58 14.88
N ASP A 14 -29.55 21.25 14.23
CA ASP A 14 -29.70 20.10 13.35
C ASP A 14 -28.44 19.91 12.50
N CYS A 15 -27.45 19.21 13.06
CA CYS A 15 -26.25 18.75 12.35
C CYS A 15 -26.06 17.25 12.63
N ASP A 16 -27.17 16.55 12.74
CA ASP A 16 -27.23 15.09 12.74
C ASP A 16 -28.05 14.70 11.52
N CYS A 17 -27.58 13.72 10.74
CA CYS A 17 -28.20 13.17 9.51
C CYS A 17 -27.78 13.74 8.14
N LEU A 18 -26.56 14.25 7.96
CA LEU A 18 -25.91 13.98 6.68
C LEU A 18 -25.28 12.58 6.79
N PRO A 19 -25.73 11.57 6.01
CA PRO A 19 -25.03 10.31 5.98
C PRO A 19 -23.59 10.62 5.61
N ARG A 20 -22.65 10.26 6.49
CA ARG A 20 -21.23 10.23 6.14
C ARG A 20 -21.18 9.44 4.84
N PRO A 21 -20.72 10.01 3.71
CA PRO A 21 -20.67 9.27 2.47
C PRO A 21 -19.92 7.99 2.81
N GLU A 22 -20.62 6.87 2.68
CA GLU A 22 -20.05 5.56 2.90
C GLU A 22 -18.89 5.53 1.93
N THR A 23 -17.67 5.66 2.46
CA THR A 23 -16.45 5.63 1.65
C THR A 23 -16.62 4.42 0.78
N SER A 24 -16.83 4.69 -0.51
CA SER A 24 -17.46 3.77 -1.43
C SER A 24 -16.83 2.40 -1.23
N ALA A 25 -17.66 1.36 -1.04
CA ALA A 25 -17.20 -0.03 -0.97
C ALA A 25 -16.53 -0.53 -2.27
N ASN A 26 -16.15 0.40 -3.16
CA ASN A 26 -15.25 0.27 -4.29
C ASN A 26 -13.86 0.88 -4.02
N ALA A 27 -13.45 1.12 -2.77
CA ALA A 27 -12.04 1.21 -2.46
C ALA A 27 -11.44 -0.17 -2.78
N SER A 28 -10.86 -0.34 -3.96
CA SER A 28 -10.09 -1.53 -4.31
C SER A 28 -9.19 -1.84 -3.11
N ALA A 29 -9.41 -3.00 -2.48
CA ALA A 29 -8.66 -3.37 -1.29
C ALA A 29 -7.19 -3.46 -1.69
N LEU A 30 -6.37 -2.53 -1.21
CA LEU A 30 -4.95 -2.55 -1.49
C LEU A 30 -4.29 -3.62 -0.62
N THR A 31 -3.44 -4.43 -1.24
CA THR A 31 -2.67 -5.49 -0.59
C THR A 31 -1.28 -4.96 -0.26
N PRO A 32 -0.78 -5.15 0.97
CA PRO A 32 0.57 -4.75 1.35
C PRO A 32 1.60 -5.73 0.77
N PHE A 33 2.65 -5.17 0.17
CA PHE A 33 3.78 -5.91 -0.39
C PHE A 33 5.10 -5.41 0.20
N LEU A 34 6.09 -6.30 0.21
CA LEU A 34 7.47 -6.01 0.55
C LEU A 34 8.38 -6.45 -0.60
N LEU A 35 9.03 -5.48 -1.26
CA LEU A 35 10.12 -5.75 -2.19
C LEU A 35 11.45 -5.73 -1.42
N ARG A 36 12.22 -6.82 -1.51
CA ARG A 36 13.61 -6.89 -1.08
C ARG A 36 14.50 -7.06 -2.30
N TYR A 37 15.58 -6.29 -2.40
CA TYR A 37 16.48 -6.41 -3.54
C TYR A 37 17.90 -5.97 -3.23
N ARG A 38 18.86 -6.43 -4.04
CA ARG A 38 20.21 -5.86 -4.08
C ARG A 38 20.20 -4.62 -4.95
N ASP A 39 20.48 -3.45 -4.40
CA ASP A 39 20.57 -2.21 -5.15
C ASP A 39 21.71 -2.25 -6.18
N ALA A 40 21.43 -1.83 -7.42
CA ALA A 40 22.38 -1.87 -8.52
C ALA A 40 23.52 -0.85 -8.40
N TRP A 41 23.32 0.25 -7.67
CA TRP A 41 24.31 1.33 -7.55
C TRP A 41 25.26 1.10 -6.38
N PHE A 42 24.74 0.67 -5.24
CA PHE A 42 25.48 0.55 -3.98
C PHE A 42 25.73 -0.91 -3.58
N GLY A 43 25.07 -1.87 -4.22
CA GLY A 43 25.26 -3.30 -3.95
C GLY A 43 24.73 -3.76 -2.59
N MET A 44 23.93 -2.94 -1.90
CA MET A 44 23.35 -3.21 -0.58
C MET A 44 21.93 -3.77 -0.68
N GLU A 45 21.47 -4.49 0.34
CA GLU A 45 20.05 -4.86 0.43
C GLU A 45 19.19 -3.63 0.71
N LYS A 46 18.15 -3.44 -0.10
CA LYS A 46 17.08 -2.48 0.12
C LYS A 46 15.76 -3.19 0.38
N ARG A 47 14.90 -2.53 1.14
CA ARG A 47 13.54 -3.00 1.46
C ARG A 47 12.56 -1.86 1.22
N VAL A 48 11.53 -2.14 0.43
CA VAL A 48 10.47 -1.16 0.10
C VAL A 48 9.14 -1.80 0.43
N ALA A 49 8.43 -1.21 1.37
CA ALA A 49 7.06 -1.57 1.70
C ALA A 49 6.10 -0.64 0.94
N PHE A 50 5.12 -1.22 0.26
CA PHE A 50 4.14 -0.47 -0.52
C PHE A 50 2.82 -1.25 -0.61
N GLU A 51 1.78 -0.58 -1.09
CA GLU A 51 0.45 -1.16 -1.27
C GLU A 51 0.08 -1.14 -2.76
N ALA A 52 -0.52 -2.22 -3.26
CA ALA A 52 -0.96 -2.34 -4.65
C ALA A 52 -2.26 -3.14 -4.76
N GLU A 53 -3.00 -2.96 -5.86
CA GLU A 53 -4.29 -3.64 -6.06
C GLU A 53 -4.13 -5.16 -6.17
N ASP A 54 -3.09 -5.61 -6.88
CA ASP A 54 -2.76 -7.02 -7.05
C ASP A 54 -1.25 -7.20 -7.33
N VAL A 55 -0.83 -8.44 -7.57
CA VAL A 55 0.57 -8.79 -7.85
C VAL A 55 1.05 -8.16 -9.17
N ALA A 56 0.19 -8.05 -10.19
CA ALA A 56 0.60 -7.47 -11.47
C ALA A 56 0.87 -5.97 -11.34
N ALA A 57 0.02 -5.24 -10.61
CA ALA A 57 0.24 -3.85 -10.24
C ALA A 57 1.51 -3.69 -9.40
N ALA A 58 1.76 -4.58 -8.45
CA ALA A 58 2.97 -4.56 -7.65
C ALA A 58 4.24 -4.73 -8.52
N LEU A 59 4.26 -5.74 -9.41
CA LEU A 59 5.37 -5.96 -10.33
C LEU A 59 5.63 -4.73 -11.23
N ALA A 60 4.58 -4.11 -11.76
CA ALA A 60 4.70 -2.90 -12.58
C ALA A 60 5.30 -1.70 -11.82
N MET A 61 4.98 -1.56 -10.52
CA MET A 61 5.57 -0.52 -9.68
C MET A 61 7.09 -0.72 -9.49
N MET A 62 7.52 -1.98 -9.39
CA MET A 62 8.91 -2.35 -9.11
C MET A 62 9.85 -2.23 -10.32
N GLU A 63 9.34 -2.21 -11.55
CA GLU A 63 10.15 -2.09 -12.79
C GLU A 63 11.06 -0.85 -12.79
N ARG A 64 10.70 0.17 -12.01
CA ARG A 64 11.42 1.43 -11.92
C ARG A 64 12.53 1.42 -10.86
N GLU A 65 12.55 0.42 -9.98
CA GLU A 65 13.56 0.31 -8.94
C GLU A 65 14.91 -0.09 -9.57
N PRO A 66 16.03 0.44 -9.06
CA PRO A 66 17.38 0.11 -9.53
C PRO A 66 17.79 -1.28 -9.01
N ILE A 67 17.09 -2.32 -9.45
CA ILE A 67 17.30 -3.70 -9.01
C ILE A 67 18.57 -4.26 -9.66
N GLY A 68 19.52 -4.67 -8.82
CA GLY A 68 20.77 -5.36 -9.18
C GLY A 68 20.61 -6.87 -9.24
N GLU A 69 21.53 -7.60 -8.60
CA GLU A 69 21.73 -9.06 -8.77
C GLU A 69 20.60 -9.95 -8.22
N TRP A 70 19.70 -9.47 -7.37
CA TRP A 70 18.56 -10.28 -6.93
C TRP A 70 17.40 -9.40 -6.47
N ALA A 71 16.19 -9.93 -6.56
CA ALA A 71 15.00 -9.37 -5.94
C ALA A 71 13.98 -10.45 -5.56
N GLU A 72 13.27 -10.18 -4.47
CA GLU A 72 12.16 -10.98 -3.96
C GLU A 72 10.98 -10.05 -3.65
N LEU A 73 9.80 -10.43 -4.10
CA LEU A 73 8.54 -9.80 -3.74
C LEU A 73 7.79 -10.71 -2.77
N SER A 74 7.34 -10.14 -1.66
CA SER A 74 6.59 -10.84 -0.63
C SER A 74 5.26 -10.15 -0.33
N SER A 75 4.26 -10.95 0.07
CA SER A 75 3.00 -10.50 0.64
C SER A 75 2.89 -11.10 2.04
N GLY A 76 2.87 -10.25 3.07
CA GLY A 76 3.04 -10.71 4.46
C GLY A 76 4.39 -11.41 4.64
N ASP A 77 4.36 -12.66 5.12
CA ASP A 77 5.54 -13.49 5.37
C ASP A 77 5.87 -14.47 4.21
N GLU A 78 5.12 -14.42 3.11
CA GLU A 78 5.25 -15.33 1.97
C GLU A 78 5.96 -14.64 0.80
N VAL A 79 6.98 -15.29 0.23
CA VAL A 79 7.61 -14.87 -1.04
C VAL A 79 6.74 -15.34 -2.18
N ILE A 80 6.25 -14.41 -3.00
CA ILE A 80 5.34 -14.70 -4.11
C ILE A 80 6.05 -14.66 -5.46
N CYS A 81 7.10 -13.86 -5.60
CA CYS A 81 7.88 -13.79 -6.83
C CYS A 81 9.37 -13.61 -6.54
N ARG A 82 10.22 -14.25 -7.35
CA ARG A 82 11.67 -14.01 -7.37
C ARG A 82 12.12 -13.59 -8.76
N ARG A 83 13.09 -12.68 -8.83
CA ARG A 83 13.72 -12.29 -10.09
C ARG A 83 14.65 -13.41 -10.56
N GLY A 84 14.38 -13.95 -11.74
CA GLY A 84 15.25 -14.83 -12.49
C GLY A 84 16.09 -14.04 -13.50
N TYR A 85 17.25 -14.59 -13.84
CA TYR A 85 18.16 -14.05 -14.84
C TYR A 85 18.22 -14.98 -16.03
N GLU A 86 18.16 -14.41 -17.23
CA GLU A 86 18.53 -15.15 -18.42
C GLU A 86 20.06 -15.10 -18.64
N PRO A 87 20.71 -16.25 -18.87
CA PRO A 87 22.10 -16.28 -19.30
C PRO A 87 22.28 -15.50 -20.61
N GLY A 88 23.28 -14.61 -20.66
CA GLY A 88 23.59 -13.84 -21.87
C GLY A 88 22.99 -12.45 -21.94
N GLY A 89 22.38 -11.95 -20.85
CA GLY A 89 21.95 -10.56 -20.74
C GLY A 89 20.64 -10.24 -21.47
N ALA A 90 19.81 -11.25 -21.73
CA ALA A 90 18.42 -11.04 -22.09
C ALA A 90 17.63 -10.46 -20.91
N ALA A 91 16.39 -10.02 -21.16
CA ALA A 91 15.58 -9.38 -20.14
C ALA A 91 15.33 -10.32 -18.95
N ASP A 92 15.43 -9.77 -17.75
CA ASP A 92 15.11 -10.49 -16.53
C ASP A 92 13.61 -10.80 -16.45
N TYR A 93 13.28 -11.88 -15.75
CA TYR A 93 11.90 -12.35 -15.62
C TYR A 93 11.55 -12.57 -14.15
N TRP A 94 10.25 -12.60 -13.84
CA TRP A 94 9.74 -12.94 -12.51
C TRP A 94 9.23 -14.37 -12.51
N VAL A 95 9.71 -15.17 -11.58
CA VAL A 95 9.22 -16.53 -11.30
C VAL A 95 8.25 -16.45 -10.14
N VAL A 96 7.04 -16.94 -10.34
CA VAL A 96 6.06 -17.12 -9.26
C VAL A 96 6.41 -18.38 -8.48
N ASP A 97 6.43 -18.28 -7.15
CA ASP A 97 6.67 -19.40 -6.23
C ASP A 97 5.43 -20.31 -6.07
#